data_AF-A0A1J4RST8-F1
#
_entry.id   AF-A0A1J4RST8-F1
#
_cell.length_a   1.000
_cell.length_b   1.000
_cell.length_c   1.000
_cell.angle_alpha   90.00
_cell.angle_beta   90.00
_cell.angle_gamma   90.00
#
_symmetry.space_group_name_H-M   'P 1'
#
loop_
_entity.id
_entity.type
_entity.pdbx_description
1 polymer ?
#
loop_
_entity_poly.entity_id
_entity_poly.type
_entity_poly.pdbx_seq_one_letter_code
_entity_poly.pdbx_strand_id
1 'polypeptide(L)'
;MTVLNTQLPKEHIFQKENDECCGPCCLAMVYKIKGKNISLGQILKDLKLGKKGLPTYPPQLARHLNSNGLITKLTISSSQVISPAWANETKSKVIENLKDWVTFQPKHDWHEFGLHVLFYLQEGGEIELKSYGI
;
A
#
# COMPACT_ATOMS: atom_id res chain seq x y z
N MET A 1 -6.61 26.82 -10.94
CA MET A 1 -7.20 26.01 -9.85
C MET A 1 -6.31 26.15 -8.63
N THR A 2 -6.78 26.84 -7.61
CA THR A 2 -6.03 27.06 -6.38
C THR A 2 -6.16 25.82 -5.51
N VAL A 3 -5.07 25.06 -5.34
CA VAL A 3 -5.04 23.96 -4.38
C VAL A 3 -5.07 24.60 -2.99
N LEU A 4 -6.23 24.55 -2.34
CA LEU A 4 -6.35 24.96 -0.95
C LEU A 4 -5.45 24.04 -0.13
N ASN A 5 -4.34 24.60 0.37
CA ASN A 5 -3.43 23.94 1.28
C ASN A 5 -4.15 23.77 2.63
N THR A 6 -5.00 22.76 2.70
CA THR A 6 -5.70 22.37 3.92
C THR A 6 -4.69 21.64 4.79
N GLN A 7 -4.01 22.41 5.63
CA GLN A 7 -3.30 21.83 6.77
C GLN A 7 -4.28 20.95 7.53
N LEU A 8 -3.92 19.67 7.69
CA LEU A 8 -4.74 18.74 8.45
C LEU A 8 -4.87 19.29 9.88
N PRO A 9 -6.09 19.39 10.42
CA PRO A 9 -6.30 19.89 11.77
C PRO A 9 -5.46 19.08 12.76
N LYS A 10 -4.85 19.72 13.76
CA LYS A 10 -3.86 19.10 14.67
C LYS A 10 -4.39 17.84 15.36
N GLU A 11 -5.69 17.77 15.62
CA GLU A 11 -6.39 16.62 16.18
C GLU A 11 -6.41 15.38 15.26
N HIS A 12 -6.05 15.51 13.99
CA HIS A 12 -5.90 14.39 13.04
C HIS A 12 -4.46 13.88 12.97
N ILE A 13 -3.48 14.61 13.52
CA ILE A 13 -2.07 14.25 13.48
C ILE A 13 -1.79 13.30 14.65
N PHE A 14 -1.69 12.00 14.36
CA PHE A 14 -1.24 11.04 15.36
C PHE A 14 0.20 11.35 15.75
N GLN A 15 0.45 11.60 17.04
CA GLN A 15 1.82 11.59 17.55
C GLN A 15 2.37 10.17 17.40
N LYS A 16 3.59 10.07 16.90
CA LYS A 16 4.33 8.81 16.70
C LYS A 16 4.59 8.21 18.08
N GLU A 17 3.66 7.41 18.61
CA GLU A 17 3.83 6.74 19.90
C GLU A 17 4.92 5.65 19.85
N ASN A 18 5.21 5.11 18.65
CA ASN A 18 6.28 4.15 18.39
C ASN A 18 6.72 4.24 16.92
N ASP A 19 8.02 4.18 16.68
CA ASP A 19 8.67 4.18 15.36
C ASP A 19 8.28 3.00 14.46
N GLU A 20 7.75 1.92 15.05
CA GLU A 20 7.38 0.67 14.37
C GLU A 20 5.98 0.71 13.69
N CYS A 21 5.23 1.81 13.81
CA CYS A 21 3.81 1.86 13.39
C CYS A 21 3.49 2.94 12.33
N CYS A 22 4.47 3.46 11.58
CA CYS A 22 4.24 4.60 10.67
C CYS A 22 3.13 4.34 9.63
N GLY A 23 3.11 3.17 8.99
CA GLY A 23 2.07 2.78 8.02
C GLY A 23 0.67 2.69 8.63
N PRO A 24 0.46 1.87 9.67
CA PRO A 24 -0.82 1.76 10.38
C PRO A 24 -1.34 3.09 10.94
N CYS A 25 -0.45 3.95 11.47
CA CYS A 25 -0.82 5.28 11.95
C CYS A 25 -1.34 6.18 10.80
N CYS A 26 -0.66 6.17 9.65
CA CYS A 26 -1.15 6.88 8.46
C CYS A 26 -2.52 6.35 8.01
N LEU A 27 -2.73 5.05 8.08
CA LEU A 27 -4.01 4.42 7.73
C LEU A 27 -5.15 4.87 8.66
N ALA A 28 -4.90 4.91 9.97
CA ALA A 28 -5.85 5.39 10.97
C ALA A 28 -6.24 6.85 10.69
N MET A 29 -5.28 7.70 10.29
CA MET A 29 -5.53 9.07 9.89
C MET A 29 -6.42 9.15 8.64
N VAL A 30 -6.13 8.34 7.61
CA VAL A 30 -6.95 8.26 6.40
C VAL A 30 -8.39 7.88 6.75
N TYR A 31 -8.60 6.89 7.61
CA TYR A 31 -9.95 6.50 8.03
C TYR A 31 -10.68 7.63 8.75
N LYS A 32 -10.01 8.32 9.68
CA LYS A 32 -10.60 9.46 10.38
C LYS A 32 -11.01 10.56 9.40
N ILE A 33 -10.15 10.93 8.46
CA ILE A 33 -10.45 11.93 7.42
C ILE A 33 -11.64 11.50 6.54
N LYS A 34 -11.76 10.20 6.26
CA LYS A 34 -12.86 9.63 5.47
C LYS A 34 -14.12 9.32 6.28
N GLY A 35 -14.19 9.74 7.54
CA GLY A 35 -15.35 9.53 8.41
C GLY A 35 -15.61 8.06 8.78
N LYS A 36 -14.59 7.19 8.69
CA LYS A 36 -14.68 5.78 9.05
C LYS A 36 -14.17 5.57 10.47
N ASN A 37 -14.95 4.86 11.29
CA ASN A 37 -14.60 4.55 12.67
C ASN A 37 -13.78 3.24 12.76
N ILE A 38 -12.52 3.30 12.33
CA ILE A 38 -11.57 2.18 12.41
C ILE A 38 -10.39 2.62 13.28
N SER A 39 -10.16 1.90 14.38
CA SER A 39 -9.11 2.22 15.35
C SER A 39 -7.75 1.67 14.93
N LEU A 40 -6.65 2.27 15.43
CA LEU A 40 -5.30 1.75 15.22
C LEU A 40 -5.16 0.30 15.70
N GLY A 41 -5.76 -0.06 16.83
CA GLY A 41 -5.75 -1.43 17.34
C GLY A 41 -6.43 -2.44 16.40
N GLN A 42 -7.52 -2.03 15.75
CA GLN A 42 -8.17 -2.85 14.73
C GLN A 42 -7.27 -3.03 13.50
N ILE A 43 -6.62 -1.96 13.03
CA ILE A 43 -5.68 -2.01 11.89
C ILE A 43 -4.52 -2.96 12.18
N LEU A 44 -3.88 -2.85 13.35
CA LEU A 44 -2.77 -3.72 13.74
C LEU A 44 -3.19 -5.20 13.81
N LYS A 45 -4.41 -5.46 14.28
CA LYS A 45 -5.01 -6.81 14.33
C LYS A 45 -5.26 -7.36 12.92
N ASP A 46 -5.89 -6.58 12.06
CA ASP A 46 -6.24 -6.99 10.69
C ASP A 46 -4.99 -7.25 9.84
N LEU A 47 -3.98 -6.41 9.99
CA LEU A 47 -2.70 -6.54 9.30
C LEU A 47 -1.78 -7.61 9.93
N LYS A 48 -2.21 -8.25 11.03
CA LYS A 48 -1.47 -9.28 11.77
C LYS A 48 -0.06 -8.85 12.18
N LEU A 49 0.14 -7.56 12.51
CA LEU A 49 1.46 -6.99 12.78
C LEU A 49 1.98 -7.26 14.21
N GLY A 50 1.24 -8.03 15.01
CA GLY A 50 1.53 -8.27 16.41
C GLY A 50 1.55 -6.96 17.24
N LYS A 51 2.10 -7.03 18.46
CA LYS A 51 2.32 -5.84 19.31
C LYS A 51 3.61 -5.06 18.96
N LYS A 52 4.50 -5.64 18.15
CA LYS A 52 5.85 -5.13 17.83
C LYS A 52 5.98 -4.45 16.46
N GLY A 53 4.89 -4.27 15.71
CA GLY A 53 4.93 -3.55 14.43
C GLY A 53 5.91 -4.15 13.42
N LEU A 54 5.56 -5.30 12.82
CA LEU A 54 6.26 -5.75 11.62
C LEU A 54 6.18 -4.67 10.53
N PRO A 55 7.19 -4.56 9.64
CA PRO A 55 7.15 -3.57 8.56
C PRO A 55 5.92 -3.80 7.69
N THR A 56 5.19 -2.73 7.41
CA THR A 56 4.05 -2.75 6.50
C THR A 56 4.46 -2.39 5.09
N TYR A 57 3.88 -3.07 4.11
CA TYR A 57 4.09 -2.74 2.70
C TYR A 57 2.98 -1.80 2.20
N PRO A 58 3.28 -0.77 1.38
CA PRO A 58 2.25 0.07 0.76
C PRO A 58 1.09 -0.70 0.10
N PRO A 59 1.31 -1.80 -0.68
CA PRO A 59 0.21 -2.61 -1.19
C PRO A 59 -0.62 -3.32 -0.12
N GLN A 60 -0.02 -3.72 1.00
CA GLN A 60 -0.76 -4.29 2.13
C GLN A 60 -1.71 -3.26 2.75
N LEU A 61 -1.25 -2.02 2.92
CA LEU A 61 -2.06 -0.91 3.42
C LEU A 61 -3.20 -0.56 2.44
N ALA A 62 -2.91 -0.52 1.14
CA ALA A 62 -3.90 -0.24 0.10
C ALA A 62 -5.01 -1.31 0.04
N ARG A 63 -4.65 -2.59 0.24
CA ARG A 63 -5.64 -3.68 0.37
C ARG A 63 -6.58 -3.46 1.55
N HIS A 64 -6.06 -3.06 2.71
CA HIS A 64 -6.89 -2.77 3.89
C HIS A 64 -7.83 -1.58 3.66
N LEU A 65 -7.38 -0.54 2.94
CA LEU A 65 -8.27 0.56 2.50
C LEU A 65 -9.38 0.05 1.57
N ASN A 66 -9.02 -0.74 0.54
CA ASN A 66 -9.96 -1.32 -0.43
C ASN A 66 -11.02 -2.21 0.27
N SER A 67 -10.58 -3.10 1.17
CA SER A 67 -11.51 -3.99 1.91
C SER A 67 -12.48 -3.22 2.81
N ASN A 68 -12.15 -1.97 3.15
CA ASN A 68 -13.00 -1.08 3.92
C ASN A 68 -13.73 -0.04 3.05
N GLY A 69 -13.83 -0.28 1.74
CA GLY A 69 -14.62 0.53 0.80
C GLY A 69 -13.99 1.85 0.42
N LEU A 70 -12.67 2.00 0.56
CA LEU A 70 -11.92 3.15 0.05
C LEU A 70 -11.13 2.72 -1.17
N ILE A 71 -11.47 3.31 -2.33
CA ILE A 71 -10.77 3.03 -3.59
C ILE A 71 -9.36 3.60 -3.52
N THR A 72 -8.37 2.79 -3.85
CA THR A 72 -6.95 3.19 -3.88
C THR A 72 -6.35 2.97 -5.27
N LYS A 73 -5.31 3.74 -5.56
CA LYS A 73 -4.42 3.55 -6.71
C LYS A 73 -2.98 3.74 -6.22
N LEU A 74 -2.11 2.76 -6.47
CA LEU A 74 -0.71 2.79 -6.07
C LEU A 74 0.16 3.34 -7.21
N THR A 75 0.92 4.40 -6.94
CA THR A 75 1.95 4.86 -7.87
C THR A 75 3.28 4.17 -7.52
N ILE A 76 3.88 3.46 -8.47
CA ILE A 76 5.14 2.74 -8.30
C ILE A 76 6.14 3.25 -9.35
N SER A 77 7.22 3.87 -8.90
CA SER A 77 8.20 4.52 -9.79
C SER A 77 9.38 3.63 -10.20
N SER A 78 9.75 2.67 -9.36
CA SER A 78 10.68 1.59 -9.67
C SER A 78 10.72 0.69 -8.46
N SER A 79 10.67 -0.61 -8.66
CA SER A 79 10.94 -1.55 -7.58
C SER A 79 11.70 -2.74 -8.14
N GLN A 80 12.42 -3.46 -7.28
CA GLN A 80 13.08 -4.73 -7.63
C GLN A 80 12.08 -5.83 -8.09
N VAL A 81 10.78 -5.55 -8.00
CA VAL A 81 9.67 -6.47 -8.33
C VAL A 81 8.96 -6.06 -9.61
N ILE A 82 8.66 -4.76 -9.74
CA ILE A 82 7.88 -4.21 -10.85
C ILE A 82 8.82 -3.60 -11.88
N SER A 83 8.89 -4.22 -13.05
CA SER A 83 9.69 -3.72 -14.16
C SER A 83 9.05 -2.47 -14.79
N PRO A 84 9.83 -1.39 -15.05
CA PRO A 84 9.36 -0.26 -15.84
C PRO A 84 8.86 -0.65 -17.24
N ALA A 85 9.35 -1.77 -17.79
CA ALA A 85 8.90 -2.28 -19.08
C ALA A 85 7.40 -2.64 -19.08
N TRP A 86 6.78 -2.83 -17.90
CA TRP A 86 5.36 -3.16 -17.79
C TRP A 86 4.44 -1.94 -17.79
N ALA A 87 4.97 -0.72 -17.94
CA ALA A 87 4.17 0.50 -17.84
C ALA A 87 3.01 0.59 -18.85
N ASN A 88 3.17 -0.03 -20.02
CA ASN A 88 2.17 -0.06 -21.08
C ASN A 88 1.42 -1.41 -21.17
N GLU A 89 1.68 -2.32 -20.25
CA GLU A 89 1.06 -3.64 -20.24
C GLU A 89 -0.35 -3.60 -19.64
N THR A 90 -1.19 -4.56 -20.06
CA THR A 90 -2.51 -4.72 -19.44
C THR A 90 -2.37 -5.18 -17.99
N LYS A 91 -3.34 -4.83 -17.13
CA LYS A 91 -3.39 -5.32 -15.74
C LYS A 91 -3.28 -6.85 -15.65
N SER A 92 -3.93 -7.57 -16.56
CA SER A 92 -3.84 -9.04 -16.61
C SER A 92 -2.40 -9.51 -16.84
N LYS A 93 -1.69 -8.87 -17.78
CA LYS A 93 -0.31 -9.22 -18.07
C LYS A 93 0.63 -8.89 -16.91
N VAL A 94 0.42 -7.77 -16.22
CA VAL A 94 1.19 -7.45 -15.01
C VAL A 94 0.96 -8.47 -13.90
N ILE A 95 -0.27 -8.94 -13.71
CA ILE A 95 -0.61 -10.01 -12.74
C ILE A 95 0.13 -11.32 -13.10
N GLU A 96 0.16 -11.70 -14.39
CA GLU A 96 0.92 -12.89 -14.83
C GLU A 96 2.41 -12.75 -14.53
N ASN A 97 3.02 -11.63 -14.90
CA ASN A 97 4.44 -11.40 -14.65
C ASN A 97 4.77 -11.42 -13.14
N LEU A 98 3.87 -10.88 -12.30
CA LEU A 98 4.01 -10.94 -10.85
C LEU A 98 3.90 -12.36 -10.31
N LYS A 99 2.97 -13.18 -10.82
CA LYS A 99 2.85 -14.60 -10.45
C LYS A 99 4.14 -15.36 -10.76
N ASP A 100 4.70 -15.13 -11.95
CA ASP A 100 5.97 -15.74 -12.34
C ASP A 100 7.10 -15.28 -11.40
N TRP A 101 7.22 -13.97 -11.19
CA TRP A 101 8.27 -13.41 -10.34
C TRP A 101 8.21 -13.96 -8.91
N VAL A 102 7.05 -13.97 -8.25
CA VAL A 102 6.94 -14.50 -6.87
C VAL A 102 7.22 -16.01 -6.84
N THR A 103 6.84 -16.75 -7.87
CA THR A 103 7.10 -18.21 -7.94
C THR A 103 8.59 -18.50 -8.07
N PHE A 104 9.31 -17.75 -8.90
CA PHE A 104 10.73 -18.00 -9.18
C PHE A 104 11.69 -17.31 -8.20
N GLN A 105 11.23 -16.32 -7.43
CA GLN A 105 12.04 -15.53 -6.50
C GLN A 105 11.58 -15.66 -5.03
N PRO A 106 11.40 -16.87 -4.46
CA PRO A 106 10.86 -17.05 -3.11
C PRO A 106 11.79 -16.58 -1.98
N LYS A 107 13.08 -16.42 -2.26
CA LYS A 107 14.10 -16.01 -1.28
C LYS A 107 14.58 -14.57 -1.46
N HIS A 108 14.00 -13.83 -2.41
CA HIS A 108 14.40 -12.46 -2.68
C HIS A 108 13.88 -11.52 -1.57
N ASP A 109 14.64 -10.53 -1.15
CA ASP A 109 14.28 -9.63 -0.04
C ASP A 109 12.95 -8.87 -0.27
N TRP A 110 12.57 -8.72 -1.53
CA TRP A 110 11.32 -8.06 -1.96
C TRP A 110 10.16 -9.03 -2.21
N HIS A 111 10.31 -10.31 -1.85
CA HIS A 111 9.30 -11.33 -2.11
C HIS A 111 7.94 -10.96 -1.52
N GLU A 112 7.90 -10.58 -0.24
CA GLU A 112 6.69 -10.16 0.46
C GLU A 112 6.02 -8.94 -0.19
N PHE A 113 6.83 -7.94 -0.61
CA PHE A 113 6.30 -6.80 -1.34
C PHE A 113 5.60 -7.25 -2.64
N GLY A 114 6.24 -8.15 -3.40
CA GLY A 114 5.65 -8.68 -4.63
C GLY A 114 4.37 -9.48 -4.41
N LEU A 115 4.31 -10.30 -3.36
CA LEU A 115 3.08 -10.98 -2.96
C LEU A 115 1.96 -9.98 -2.65
N HIS A 116 2.26 -8.93 -1.90
CA HIS A 116 1.25 -7.92 -1.58
C HIS A 116 0.77 -7.15 -2.81
N VAL A 117 1.65 -6.81 -3.77
CA VAL A 117 1.22 -6.18 -5.04
C VAL A 117 0.35 -7.13 -5.86
N LEU A 118 0.73 -8.41 -5.95
CA LEU A 118 -0.03 -9.43 -6.66
C LEU A 118 -1.46 -9.53 -6.10
N PHE A 119 -1.60 -9.71 -4.79
CA PHE A 119 -2.91 -9.79 -4.15
C PHE A 119 -3.72 -8.51 -4.32
N TYR A 120 -3.07 -7.35 -4.19
CA TYR A 120 -3.73 -6.05 -4.38
C TYR A 120 -4.37 -5.92 -5.77
N LEU A 121 -3.64 -6.30 -6.83
CA LEU A 121 -4.15 -6.26 -8.19
C LEU A 121 -5.28 -7.28 -8.41
N GLN A 122 -5.13 -8.50 -7.88
CA GLN A 122 -6.15 -9.55 -7.96
C GLN A 122 -7.45 -9.15 -7.25
N GLU A 123 -7.37 -8.37 -6.18
CA GLU A 123 -8.50 -7.83 -5.43
C GLU A 123 -9.12 -6.58 -6.07
N GLY A 124 -8.73 -6.23 -7.31
CA GLY A 124 -9.31 -5.10 -8.03
C GLY A 124 -8.53 -3.79 -7.90
N GLY A 125 -7.46 -3.74 -7.12
CA GLY A 125 -6.59 -2.57 -6.98
C GLY A 125 -5.96 -2.12 -8.31
N GLU A 126 -5.55 -0.84 -8.36
CA GLU A 126 -4.96 -0.24 -9.55
C GLU A 126 -3.53 0.25 -9.25
N ILE A 127 -2.64 0.10 -10.23
CA ILE A 127 -1.29 0.63 -10.17
C ILE A 127 -1.06 1.62 -11.30
N GLU A 128 -0.19 2.59 -11.06
CA GLU A 128 0.39 3.44 -12.07
C GLU A 128 1.90 3.32 -11.99
N LEU A 129 2.50 2.87 -13.09
CA LEU A 129 3.94 2.72 -13.20
C LEU A 129 4.52 4.01 -13.75
N LYS A 130 5.30 4.72 -12.94
CA LYS A 130 6.00 5.92 -13.37
C LYS A 130 7.42 5.56 -13.77
N SER A 131 7.68 5.50 -15.07
CA SER A 131 9.06 5.51 -15.55
C SER A 131 9.60 6.94 -15.41
N TYR A 132 10.53 7.16 -14.49
CA TYR A 132 11.38 8.35 -14.57
C TYR A 132 12.41 8.05 -15.66
N GLY A 133 12.27 8.69 -16.82
CA GLY A 133 13.20 8.54 -17.93
C GLY A 133 14.64 8.71 -17.45
N ILE A 134 15.49 7.78 -17.85
CA ILE A 134 16.95 7.92 -17.76
C ILE A 134 17.38 8.94 -18.80
#